data_AF-A0A0W0ETN9-F1
#
_entry.id   AF-A0A0W0ETN9-F1
#
_cell.length_a   1.000
_cell.length_b   1.000
_cell.length_c   1.000
_cell.angle_alpha   90.00
_cell.angle_beta   90.00
_cell.angle_gamma   90.00
#
_symmetry.space_group_name_H-M   'P 1'
#
loop_
_entity.id
_entity.type
_entity.pdbx_description
1 polymer ?
#
loop_
_entity_poly.entity_id
_entity_poly.type
_entity_poly.pdbx_seq_one_letter_code
_entity_poly.pdbx_strand_id
1 'polypeptide(L)'
;MDTFLLSRLGKEDVIFGLPWLQKYNLDVNWRSGEIIFRPKRYIKIPHYSSIFDNEALEEIISRIDIRAKMSVSQTMAHQVEQKERTFEELVPKYLHKFRAQFEDREAEHFSISWHYNHAIDLKPDFVTKDCKLYSLTVLEQCELDKFLEENLQKGYIQKSKSLNASLFFFVGKKEKGKLRPTQDYRRLNDGTIKNVYLLPLISDLIDKLRGATIFSKLDLRNRYNNVRIKDGDQWKAAFKTNRGLFEPMVMFFGLMNSPATFQAFMDDILSDFMAEGWYLIYMDDILIYSVNAEEH
;
A
#
# COMPACT_ATOMS: atom_id res chain seq x y z
N MET A 1 18.66 30.88 -6.67
CA MET A 1 19.70 29.86 -6.53
C MET A 1 18.98 28.57 -6.23
N ASP A 2 19.21 27.52 -7.01
CA ASP A 2 18.55 26.24 -6.80
C ASP A 2 19.49 25.34 -6.00
N THR A 3 19.01 24.89 -4.84
CA THR A 3 19.77 24.06 -3.90
C THR A 3 19.45 22.59 -4.19
N PHE A 4 20.48 21.79 -4.48
CA PHE A 4 20.34 20.34 -4.65
C PHE A 4 20.51 19.64 -3.30
N LEU A 5 19.73 18.58 -3.07
CA LEU A 5 19.83 17.73 -1.88
C LEU A 5 20.65 16.49 -2.24
N LEU A 6 21.75 16.25 -1.52
CA LEU A 6 22.54 15.04 -1.67
C LEU A 6 21.86 13.86 -0.96
N SER A 7 21.64 12.77 -1.68
CA SER A 7 21.14 11.49 -1.17
C SER A 7 22.01 10.35 -1.73
N ARG A 8 22.06 9.20 -1.07
CA ARG A 8 22.69 8.00 -1.64
C ARG A 8 21.81 7.47 -2.76
N LEU A 9 22.21 7.77 -4.01
CA LEU A 9 21.40 7.50 -5.21
C LEU A 9 21.52 6.06 -5.74
N GLY A 10 22.41 5.22 -5.20
CA GLY A 10 22.57 3.84 -5.67
C GLY A 10 23.60 3.74 -6.80
N LYS A 11 23.18 3.27 -7.98
CA LYS A 11 24.00 3.19 -9.20
C LYS A 11 23.89 4.44 -10.08
N GLU A 12 22.99 5.33 -9.71
CA GLU A 12 22.60 6.51 -10.46
C GLU A 12 23.39 7.72 -9.99
N ASP A 13 23.94 8.51 -10.92
CA ASP A 13 24.77 9.67 -10.57
C ASP A 13 23.93 10.89 -10.14
N VAL A 14 22.77 11.12 -10.78
CA VAL A 14 21.85 12.24 -10.50
C VAL A 14 20.41 11.87 -10.83
N ILE A 15 19.44 12.30 -10.00
CA ILE A 15 18.01 12.21 -10.30
C ILE A 15 17.42 13.62 -10.44
N PHE A 16 16.84 13.92 -11.60
CA PHE A 16 16.08 15.16 -11.83
C PHE A 16 14.59 14.91 -11.63
N GLY A 17 13.97 15.68 -10.74
CA GLY A 17 12.52 15.65 -10.57
C GLY A 17 11.79 16.30 -11.75
N LEU A 18 10.60 15.80 -12.08
CA LEU A 18 9.74 16.38 -13.12
C LEU A 18 9.46 17.89 -12.93
N PRO A 19 9.22 18.41 -11.70
CA PRO A 19 9.05 19.85 -11.50
C PRO A 19 10.29 20.67 -11.88
N TRP A 20 11.48 20.10 -11.72
CA TRP A 20 12.73 20.74 -12.11
C TRP A 20 12.88 20.75 -13.63
N LEU A 21 12.62 19.63 -14.31
CA LEU A 21 12.62 19.57 -15.77
C LEU A 21 11.62 20.55 -16.40
N GLN A 22 10.42 20.68 -15.82
CA GLN A 22 9.41 21.65 -16.27
C GLN A 22 9.85 23.10 -16.05
N LYS A 23 10.45 23.42 -14.90
CA LYS A 23 10.96 24.76 -14.58
C LYS A 23 12.05 25.21 -15.55
N TYR A 24 12.94 24.29 -15.92
CA TYR A 24 14.09 24.59 -16.77
C TYR A 24 13.86 24.35 -18.26
N ASN A 25 12.80 23.62 -18.62
CA ASN A 25 12.38 23.34 -19.99
C ASN A 25 13.56 22.95 -20.89
N LEU A 26 14.29 21.93 -20.47
CA LEU A 26 15.49 21.44 -21.16
C LEU A 26 15.12 20.67 -22.42
N ASP A 27 15.99 20.74 -23.43
CA ASP A 27 15.85 19.90 -24.61
C ASP A 27 16.45 18.52 -24.28
N VAL A 28 15.58 17.52 -24.13
CA VAL A 28 15.97 16.13 -23.83
C VAL A 28 15.70 15.26 -25.05
N ASN A 29 16.74 14.63 -25.57
CA ASN A 29 16.60 13.61 -26.60
C ASN A 29 16.34 12.25 -25.94
N TRP A 30 15.07 11.88 -25.83
CA TRP A 30 14.64 10.62 -25.18
C TRP A 30 15.13 9.34 -25.86
N ARG A 31 15.63 9.43 -27.11
CA ARG A 31 16.14 8.29 -27.86
C ARG A 31 17.64 8.06 -27.66
N SER A 32 18.41 9.14 -27.50
CA SER A 32 19.87 9.08 -27.24
C SER A 32 20.24 9.28 -25.76
N GLY A 33 19.33 9.73 -24.91
CA GLY A 33 19.57 10.04 -23.50
C GLY A 33 20.24 11.40 -23.26
N GLU A 34 20.48 12.20 -24.31
CA GLU A 34 21.21 13.46 -24.20
C GLU A 34 20.34 14.61 -23.68
N ILE A 35 20.92 15.44 -22.81
CA ILE A 35 20.31 16.66 -22.27
C ILE A 35 21.10 17.87 -22.78
N ILE A 36 20.42 18.80 -23.44
CA ILE A 36 21.01 20.05 -23.89
C ILE A 36 20.59 21.19 -22.95
N PHE A 37 21.58 21.79 -22.28
CA PHE A 37 21.38 22.97 -21.46
C PHE A 37 21.42 24.23 -22.33
N ARG A 38 20.33 24.98 -22.36
CA ARG A 38 20.30 26.28 -23.05
C ARG A 38 21.21 27.29 -22.30
N PRO A 39 22.00 28.12 -23.00
CA PRO A 39 23.10 28.83 -22.37
C PRO A 39 22.61 30.01 -21.53
N LYS A 40 22.88 29.90 -20.21
CA LYS A 40 23.30 30.91 -19.22
C LYS A 40 22.62 30.65 -17.88
N ARG A 41 23.20 29.74 -17.09
CA ARG A 41 23.24 29.82 -15.61
C ARG A 41 24.17 28.76 -15.05
N TYR A 42 25.17 29.22 -14.31
CA TYR A 42 26.06 28.37 -13.52
C TYR A 42 25.29 27.84 -12.30
N ILE A 43 25.27 26.52 -12.12
CA ILE A 43 24.70 25.87 -10.94
C ILE A 43 25.87 25.67 -9.95
N LYS A 44 25.81 26.32 -8.78
CA LYS A 44 26.73 26.05 -7.67
C LYS A 44 26.17 24.90 -6.83
N ILE A 45 26.87 23.78 -6.79
CA ILE A 45 26.60 22.68 -5.85
C ILE A 45 27.45 22.96 -4.61
N PRO A 46 26.87 23.28 -3.44
CA PRO A 46 27.65 23.46 -2.23
C PRO A 46 28.19 22.10 -1.76
N HIS A 47 29.51 21.98 -1.70
CA HIS A 47 30.20 20.80 -1.18
C HIS A 47 30.31 20.92 0.35
N TYR A 48 29.79 19.93 1.08
CA TYR A 48 30.11 19.77 2.49
C TYR A 48 31.20 18.70 2.56
N SER A 49 32.44 19.12 2.81
CA SER A 49 33.56 18.22 2.96
C SER A 49 33.37 17.38 4.23
N SER A 50 33.20 16.07 4.07
CA SER A 50 34.13 15.15 4.73
C SER A 50 33.90 13.68 4.33
N ILE A 51 35.06 13.01 4.32
CA ILE A 51 35.35 11.58 4.39
C ILE A 51 35.13 10.79 3.09
N PHE A 52 36.25 10.53 2.40
CA PHE A 52 36.50 9.57 1.30
C PHE A 52 36.48 10.13 -0.15
N ASP A 53 37.72 10.24 -0.66
CA ASP A 53 38.21 10.24 -2.05
C ASP A 53 38.02 11.52 -2.91
N ASN A 54 39.03 12.35 -3.23
CA ASN A 54 40.38 12.22 -3.83
C ASN A 54 40.46 12.03 -5.36
N GLU A 55 39.45 12.40 -6.15
CA GLU A 55 39.63 12.58 -7.60
C GLU A 55 39.03 13.89 -8.14
N ALA A 56 39.74 14.46 -9.11
CA ALA A 56 39.54 15.80 -9.64
C ALA A 56 38.26 15.93 -10.50
N LEU A 57 37.66 17.12 -10.39
CA LEU A 57 36.27 17.47 -10.73
C LEU A 57 35.94 17.61 -12.24
N GLU A 58 36.85 17.33 -13.17
CA GLU A 58 36.65 17.76 -14.57
C GLU A 58 36.13 16.68 -15.55
N GLU A 59 36.09 15.38 -15.20
CA GLU A 59 35.74 14.33 -16.19
C GLU A 59 34.34 13.69 -16.07
N ILE A 60 33.56 13.96 -15.02
CA ILE A 60 32.39 13.12 -14.70
C ILE A 60 31.13 13.42 -15.55
N ILE A 61 31.03 14.56 -16.26
CA ILE A 61 29.79 14.94 -16.97
C ILE A 61 29.91 14.76 -18.49
N SER A 62 30.32 13.59 -18.99
CA SER A 62 30.29 13.33 -20.44
C SER A 62 29.20 12.37 -20.91
N ARG A 63 28.60 11.52 -20.06
CA ARG A 63 27.51 10.62 -20.48
C ARG A 63 26.56 10.26 -19.33
N ILE A 64 25.41 10.93 -19.26
CA ILE A 64 24.28 10.51 -18.44
C ILE A 64 23.34 9.73 -19.34
N ASP A 65 23.27 8.41 -19.17
CA ASP A 65 22.37 7.53 -19.91
C ASP A 65 21.03 7.43 -19.14
N ILE A 66 19.99 8.13 -19.60
CA ILE A 66 18.69 8.19 -18.91
C ILE A 66 17.88 6.93 -19.22
N ARG A 67 17.76 6.02 -18.25
CA ARG A 67 16.77 4.92 -18.30
C ARG A 67 15.54 5.26 -17.48
N ALA A 68 14.50 5.77 -18.15
CA ALA A 68 13.16 5.80 -17.59
C ALA A 68 12.54 4.38 -17.69
N LYS A 69 12.47 3.64 -16.59
CA LYS A 69 11.68 2.40 -16.52
C LYS A 69 10.30 2.72 -15.97
N MET A 70 9.29 2.72 -16.85
CA MET A 70 7.89 2.54 -16.45
C MET A 70 7.52 1.07 -16.65
N SER A 71 6.83 0.47 -15.69
CA SER A 71 6.19 -0.84 -15.90
C SER A 71 5.04 -0.69 -16.90
N VAL A 72 4.75 -1.75 -17.68
CA VAL A 72 3.66 -1.77 -18.67
C VAL A 72 2.32 -1.35 -18.05
N SER A 73 2.03 -1.82 -16.84
CA SER A 73 0.88 -1.44 -16.03
C SER A 73 0.79 0.06 -15.72
N GLN A 74 1.93 0.73 -15.50
CA GLN A 74 1.98 2.17 -15.24
C GLN A 74 1.75 2.99 -16.51
N THR A 75 2.24 2.51 -17.66
CA THR A 75 2.00 3.14 -18.97
C THR A 75 0.51 3.08 -19.33
N MET A 76 -0.12 1.92 -19.11
CA MET A 76 -1.56 1.76 -19.34
C MET A 76 -2.40 2.66 -18.43
N ALA A 77 -2.07 2.74 -17.13
CA ALA A 77 -2.80 3.59 -16.18
C ALA A 77 -2.68 5.09 -16.50
N HIS A 78 -1.56 5.55 -17.04
CA HIS A 78 -1.38 6.96 -17.44
C HIS A 78 -2.05 7.33 -18.77
N GLN A 79 -2.35 6.35 -19.62
CA GLN A 79 -3.03 6.59 -20.91
C GLN A 79 -4.55 6.65 -20.78
N VAL A 80 -5.13 6.27 -19.62
CA VAL A 80 -6.57 6.37 -19.39
C VAL A 80 -6.90 7.75 -18.86
N GLU A 81 -7.41 8.63 -19.71
CA GLU A 81 -8.17 9.81 -19.29
C GLU A 81 -9.33 9.35 -18.41
N GLN A 82 -9.35 9.77 -17.14
CA GLN A 82 -10.45 9.50 -16.21
C GLN A 82 -11.67 10.32 -16.60
N LYS A 83 -12.43 9.82 -17.58
CA LYS A 83 -13.81 10.25 -17.83
C LYS A 83 -14.69 9.56 -16.79
N GLU A 84 -15.53 10.31 -16.09
CA GLU A 84 -16.56 9.71 -15.22
C GLU A 84 -17.51 8.88 -16.10
N ARG A 85 -17.36 7.56 -16.04
CA ARG A 85 -18.20 6.59 -16.74
C ARG A 85 -19.26 6.07 -15.77
N THR A 86 -20.44 5.77 -16.28
CA THR A 86 -21.54 5.23 -15.45
C THR A 86 -21.29 3.77 -15.09
N PHE A 87 -21.94 3.26 -14.04
CA PHE A 87 -21.82 1.84 -13.63
C PHE A 87 -22.17 0.91 -14.80
N GLU A 88 -23.21 1.25 -15.54
CA GLU A 88 -23.71 0.49 -16.68
C GLU A 88 -22.72 0.46 -17.86
N GLU A 89 -21.81 1.43 -17.96
CA GLU A 89 -20.72 1.47 -18.95
C GLU A 89 -19.46 0.73 -18.49
N LEU A 90 -19.21 0.68 -17.17
CA LEU A 90 -18.01 0.08 -16.59
C LEU A 90 -18.17 -1.42 -16.33
N VAL A 91 -19.38 -1.86 -16.00
CA VAL A 91 -19.65 -3.22 -15.55
C VAL A 91 -20.46 -3.98 -16.62
N PRO A 92 -20.03 -5.18 -17.04
CA PRO A 92 -20.79 -6.01 -17.96
C PRO A 92 -22.21 -6.31 -17.47
N LYS A 93 -23.18 -6.38 -18.39
CA LYS A 93 -24.61 -6.57 -18.09
C LYS A 93 -24.90 -7.78 -17.20
N TYR A 94 -24.16 -8.88 -17.36
CA TYR A 94 -24.37 -10.10 -16.56
C TYR A 94 -24.04 -9.91 -15.07
N LEU A 95 -23.23 -8.90 -14.71
CA LEU A 95 -22.90 -8.54 -13.33
C LEU A 95 -23.80 -7.46 -12.75
N HIS A 96 -24.72 -6.87 -13.53
CA HIS A 96 -25.63 -5.83 -13.03
C HIS A 96 -26.54 -6.33 -11.91
N LYS A 97 -26.83 -7.64 -11.86
CA LYS A 97 -27.56 -8.26 -10.74
C LYS A 97 -26.81 -8.17 -9.40
N PHE A 98 -25.48 -7.99 -9.46
CA PHE A 98 -24.61 -7.85 -8.29
C PHE A 98 -24.21 -6.39 -8.04
N ARG A 99 -25.03 -5.42 -8.47
CA ARG A 99 -24.75 -4.00 -8.29
C ARG A 99 -24.37 -3.64 -6.85
N ALA A 100 -25.08 -4.21 -5.87
CA ALA A 100 -24.83 -3.98 -4.45
C ALA A 100 -23.38 -4.31 -4.05
N GLN A 101 -22.77 -5.36 -4.61
CA GLN A 101 -21.40 -5.77 -4.33
C GLN A 101 -20.34 -4.79 -4.89
N PHE A 102 -20.73 -3.91 -5.82
CA PHE A 102 -19.89 -2.83 -6.34
C PHE A 102 -20.10 -1.49 -5.61
N GLU A 103 -21.06 -1.41 -4.68
CA GLU A 103 -21.35 -0.19 -3.94
C GLU A 103 -20.52 -0.09 -2.66
N ASP A 104 -20.05 1.13 -2.36
CA ASP A 104 -19.18 1.42 -1.22
C ASP A 104 -19.81 1.05 0.13
N ARG A 105 -21.14 1.19 0.25
CA ARG A 105 -21.88 1.09 1.52
C ARG A 105 -21.92 -0.32 2.07
N GLU A 106 -22.08 -1.32 1.22
CA GLU A 106 -22.14 -2.73 1.63
C GLU A 106 -20.78 -3.24 2.13
N ALA A 107 -19.68 -2.59 1.76
CA ALA A 107 -18.33 -2.89 2.25
C ALA A 107 -18.02 -2.26 3.63
N GLU A 108 -18.97 -1.54 4.24
CA GLU A 108 -18.79 -0.84 5.52
C GLU A 108 -19.44 -1.55 6.72
N HIS A 109 -20.06 -2.72 6.51
CA HIS A 109 -20.66 -3.49 7.58
C HIS A 109 -19.60 -4.10 8.51
N PHE A 110 -19.83 -3.99 9.82
CA PHE A 110 -19.01 -4.67 10.82
C PHE A 110 -19.07 -6.18 10.59
N SER A 111 -17.92 -6.76 10.23
CA SER A 111 -17.84 -8.15 9.77
C SER A 111 -18.50 -9.11 10.75
N ILE A 112 -19.19 -10.13 10.24
CA ILE A 112 -19.76 -11.23 11.05
C ILE A 112 -18.59 -11.97 11.71
N SER A 113 -18.76 -12.40 12.96
CA SER A 113 -17.74 -13.22 13.62
C SER A 113 -17.62 -14.56 12.92
N TRP A 114 -16.54 -14.77 12.17
CA TRP A 114 -16.18 -16.05 11.59
C TRP A 114 -15.31 -16.86 12.56
N HIS A 115 -15.09 -18.14 12.25
CA HIS A 115 -14.13 -18.97 12.99
C HIS A 115 -12.67 -18.50 12.81
N TYR A 116 -12.40 -17.64 11.82
CA TYR A 116 -11.09 -17.07 11.51
C TYR A 116 -10.95 -15.64 12.06
N ASN A 117 -10.57 -15.55 13.33
CA ASN A 117 -10.16 -14.29 13.93
C ASN A 117 -8.64 -14.11 13.85
N HIS A 118 -8.19 -12.87 13.67
CA HIS A 118 -6.77 -12.54 13.71
C HIS A 118 -6.25 -12.58 15.16
N ALA A 119 -5.47 -13.61 15.48
CA ALA A 119 -4.78 -13.74 16.75
C ALA A 119 -3.43 -13.00 16.72
N ILE A 120 -3.10 -12.37 17.84
CA ILE A 120 -1.82 -11.68 18.05
C ILE A 120 -1.08 -12.41 19.17
N ASP A 121 -0.46 -13.53 18.83
CA ASP A 121 0.29 -14.36 19.79
C ASP A 121 1.63 -13.71 20.09
N LEU A 122 1.81 -13.23 21.32
CA LEU A 122 3.03 -12.56 21.76
C LEU A 122 4.04 -13.58 22.30
N LYS A 123 5.33 -13.31 22.08
CA LYS A 123 6.40 -14.08 22.72
C LYS A 123 6.33 -13.92 24.25
N PRO A 124 6.76 -14.92 25.03
CA PRO A 124 6.68 -14.88 26.50
C PRO A 124 7.43 -13.72 27.15
N ASP A 125 8.47 -13.21 26.49
CA ASP A 125 9.32 -12.11 26.93
C ASP A 125 8.83 -10.73 26.46
N PHE A 126 7.68 -10.65 25.78
CA PHE A 126 7.16 -9.38 25.29
C PHE A 126 6.76 -8.46 26.45
N VAL A 127 7.40 -7.30 26.51
CA VAL A 127 7.09 -6.26 27.50
C VAL A 127 6.16 -5.22 26.87
N THR A 128 5.04 -4.90 27.52
CA THR A 128 4.16 -3.81 27.09
C THR A 128 4.85 -2.46 27.24
N LYS A 129 4.62 -1.54 26.30
CA LYS A 129 5.20 -0.19 26.40
C LYS A 129 4.28 0.85 25.80
N ASP A 130 4.29 2.02 26.44
CA ASP A 130 3.67 3.23 25.90
C ASP A 130 4.49 3.83 24.74
N CYS A 131 3.83 4.57 23.86
CA CYS A 131 4.48 5.28 22.77
C CYS A 131 4.52 6.79 23.01
N LYS A 132 5.48 7.46 22.37
CA LYS A 132 5.48 8.92 22.26
C LYS A 132 4.37 9.35 21.31
N LEU A 133 3.88 10.57 21.48
CA LEU A 133 2.92 11.19 20.56
C LEU A 133 3.66 12.10 19.59
N TYR A 134 3.22 12.10 18.32
CA TYR A 134 3.68 13.06 17.33
C TYR A 134 2.72 14.24 17.26
N SER A 135 3.29 15.43 17.07
CA SER A 135 2.52 16.62 16.75
C SER A 135 1.99 16.48 15.33
N LEU A 136 0.69 16.71 15.15
CA LEU A 136 0.02 16.67 13.86
C LEU A 136 -0.14 18.09 13.31
N THR A 137 -0.03 18.23 11.99
CA THR A 137 -0.43 19.44 11.27
C THR A 137 -1.95 19.61 11.31
N VAL A 138 -2.45 20.80 10.97
CA VAL A 138 -3.91 21.07 10.93
C VAL A 138 -4.63 20.10 9.97
N LEU A 139 -4.03 19.81 8.82
CA LEU A 139 -4.62 18.88 7.85
C LEU A 139 -4.66 17.45 8.40
N GLU A 140 -3.56 16.98 9.01
CA GLU A 140 -3.52 15.66 9.65
C GLU A 140 -4.49 15.56 10.84
N GLN A 141 -4.70 16.66 11.57
CA GLN A 141 -5.66 16.70 12.67
C GLN A 141 -7.09 16.50 12.17
N CYS A 142 -7.49 17.19 11.11
CA CYS A 142 -8.81 17.01 10.50
C CYS A 142 -9.01 15.57 10.01
N GLU A 143 -7.99 15.00 9.35
CA GLU A 143 -8.03 13.60 8.89
C GLU A 143 -8.06 12.61 10.05
N LEU A 144 -7.38 12.90 11.16
CA LEU A 144 -7.44 12.07 12.37
C LEU A 144 -8.84 12.09 12.98
N ASP A 145 -9.42 13.27 13.16
CA ASP A 145 -10.73 13.42 13.78
C ASP A 145 -11.79 12.69 12.94
N LYS A 146 -11.74 12.84 11.60
CA LYS A 146 -12.57 12.09 10.67
C LYS A 146 -12.35 10.58 10.77
N PHE A 147 -11.10 10.12 10.76
CA PHE A 147 -10.77 8.70 10.90
C PHE A 147 -11.34 8.11 12.19
N LEU A 148 -11.19 8.81 13.32
CA LEU A 148 -11.69 8.34 14.61
C LEU A 148 -13.22 8.27 14.62
N GLU A 149 -13.91 9.31 14.14
CA GLU A 149 -15.37 9.35 14.11
C GLU A 149 -15.94 8.22 13.25
N GLU A 150 -15.45 8.05 12.03
CA GLU A 150 -15.90 6.99 11.12
C GLU A 150 -15.65 5.59 11.69
N ASN A 151 -14.45 5.33 12.24
CA ASN A 151 -14.11 4.00 12.74
C ASN A 151 -14.78 3.68 14.07
N LEU A 152 -15.05 4.68 14.91
CA LEU A 152 -15.86 4.50 16.13
C LEU A 152 -17.32 4.20 15.77
N GLN A 153 -17.89 4.93 14.79
CA GLN A 153 -19.27 4.71 14.33
C GLN A 153 -19.45 3.32 13.72
N LYS A 154 -18.46 2.86 12.94
CA LYS A 154 -18.43 1.50 12.35
C LYS A 154 -18.12 0.40 13.37
N GLY A 155 -17.69 0.74 14.58
CA GLY A 155 -17.22 -0.22 15.59
C GLY A 155 -15.87 -0.86 15.28
N TYR A 156 -15.13 -0.37 14.28
CA TYR A 156 -13.80 -0.88 13.91
C TYR A 156 -12.74 -0.59 14.96
N ILE A 157 -12.95 0.45 15.77
CA ILE A 157 -12.11 0.77 16.92
C ILE A 157 -12.99 1.07 18.14
N GLN A 158 -12.41 0.93 19.33
CA GLN A 158 -13.00 1.39 20.58
C GLN A 158 -11.97 2.07 21.48
N LYS A 159 -12.43 2.80 22.50
CA LYS A 159 -11.54 3.38 23.50
C LYS A 159 -10.85 2.28 24.30
N SER A 160 -9.54 2.40 24.48
CA SER A 160 -8.74 1.40 25.19
C SER A 160 -8.16 1.95 26.50
N LYS A 161 -7.83 1.04 27.41
CA LYS A 161 -7.03 1.29 28.62
C LYS A 161 -5.75 0.45 28.62
N SER A 162 -5.31 -0.01 27.44
CA SER A 162 -4.14 -0.85 27.26
C SER A 162 -2.86 -0.20 27.81
N LEU A 163 -2.01 -1.03 28.41
CA LEU A 163 -0.65 -0.64 28.80
C LEU A 163 0.32 -0.64 27.61
N ASN A 164 -0.08 -1.22 26.49
CA ASN A 164 0.66 -1.20 25.24
C ASN A 164 0.08 -0.15 24.30
N ALA A 165 0.94 0.58 23.60
CA ALA A 165 0.48 1.54 22.60
C ALA A 165 1.44 1.60 21.41
N SER A 166 0.86 1.52 20.21
CA SER A 166 1.51 1.85 18.94
C SER A 166 1.27 3.31 18.58
N LEU A 167 2.25 3.93 17.94
CA LEU A 167 2.15 5.30 17.48
C LEU A 167 1.22 5.39 16.26
N PHE A 168 0.38 6.42 16.20
CA PHE A 168 -0.43 6.75 15.03
C PHE A 168 0.18 7.92 14.26
N PHE A 169 0.26 7.81 12.93
CA PHE A 169 0.79 8.85 12.05
C PHE A 169 0.19 8.76 10.64
N PHE A 170 0.52 9.73 9.78
CA PHE A 170 0.05 9.76 8.40
C PHE A 170 1.18 9.54 7.39
N VAL A 171 0.85 8.84 6.31
CA VAL A 171 1.72 8.68 5.13
C VAL A 171 1.03 9.32 3.93
N GLY A 172 1.74 10.15 3.19
CA GLY A 172 1.21 10.74 1.95
C GLY A 172 0.91 9.66 0.90
N LYS A 173 -0.28 9.69 0.30
CA LYS A 173 -0.58 8.95 -0.92
C LYS A 173 0.02 9.67 -2.13
N LYS A 174 0.10 8.97 -3.27
CA LYS A 174 0.56 9.54 -4.56
C LYS A 174 -0.33 10.72 -5.00
N GLU A 175 -1.61 10.66 -4.66
CA GLU A 175 -2.56 11.73 -4.91
C GLU A 175 -2.32 12.90 -3.95
N LYS A 176 -2.17 14.11 -4.51
CA LYS A 176 -1.83 15.31 -3.76
C LYS A 176 -2.88 15.59 -2.68
N GLY A 177 -2.42 15.68 -1.43
CA GLY A 177 -3.27 16.00 -0.27
C GLY A 177 -4.00 14.82 0.34
N LYS A 178 -3.96 13.61 -0.24
CA LYS A 178 -4.53 12.42 0.40
C LYS A 178 -3.53 11.81 1.39
N LEU A 179 -3.98 11.62 2.62
CA LEU A 179 -3.20 10.99 3.69
C LEU A 179 -3.71 9.59 3.97
N ARG A 180 -2.81 8.69 4.38
CA ARG A 180 -3.15 7.34 4.84
C ARG A 180 -2.89 7.25 6.35
N PRO A 181 -3.93 7.05 7.18
CA PRO A 181 -3.74 6.77 8.60
C PRO A 181 -2.97 5.45 8.75
N THR A 182 -1.91 5.48 9.55
CA THR A 182 -0.98 4.36 9.71
C THR A 182 -0.59 4.21 11.16
N GLN A 183 -0.69 3.00 11.70
CA GLN A 183 -0.17 2.66 13.01
C GLN A 183 1.22 2.02 12.88
N ASP A 184 2.16 2.43 13.73
CA ASP A 184 3.50 1.84 13.79
C ASP A 184 3.47 0.57 14.64
N TYR A 185 3.23 -0.56 14.00
CA TYR A 185 3.23 -1.88 14.65
C TYR A 185 4.60 -2.57 14.66
N ARG A 186 5.69 -1.92 14.24
CA ARG A 186 7.02 -2.60 14.14
C ARG A 186 7.43 -3.30 15.44
N ARG A 187 7.32 -2.60 16.57
CA ARG A 187 7.62 -3.17 17.90
C ARG A 187 6.69 -4.34 18.24
N LEU A 188 5.39 -4.18 18.00
CA LEU A 188 4.41 -5.24 18.24
C LEU A 188 4.78 -6.47 17.41
N ASN A 189 5.05 -6.27 16.13
CA ASN A 189 5.40 -7.30 15.16
C ASN A 189 6.68 -8.06 15.51
N ASP A 190 7.71 -7.39 16.04
CA ASP A 190 8.93 -8.04 16.53
C ASP A 190 8.66 -8.97 17.72
N GLY A 191 7.66 -8.61 18.52
CA GLY A 191 7.15 -9.34 19.67
C GLY A 191 6.13 -10.43 19.35
N THR A 192 5.54 -10.42 18.16
CA THR A 192 4.54 -11.40 17.73
C THR A 192 5.21 -12.66 17.18
N ILE A 193 4.68 -13.82 17.53
CA ILE A 193 5.07 -15.12 16.99
C ILE A 193 4.61 -15.18 15.53
N LYS A 194 5.55 -15.46 14.61
CA LYS A 194 5.24 -15.53 13.18
C LYS A 194 4.40 -16.75 12.87
N ASN A 195 3.32 -16.54 12.12
CA ASN A 195 2.52 -17.60 11.54
C ASN A 195 3.30 -18.21 10.36
N VAL A 196 3.34 -19.54 10.29
CA VAL A 196 4.01 -20.32 9.24
C VAL A 196 3.04 -20.73 8.13
N TYR A 197 1.86 -20.11 8.07
CA TYR A 197 0.89 -20.33 6.99
C TYR A 197 1.57 -20.14 5.63
N LEU A 198 1.46 -21.15 4.79
CA LEU A 198 2.10 -21.19 3.49
C LEU A 198 1.32 -20.29 2.53
N LEU A 199 1.94 -19.18 2.13
CA LEU A 199 1.45 -18.44 0.98
C LEU A 199 1.82 -19.21 -0.29
N PRO A 200 0.91 -19.34 -1.26
CA PRO A 200 1.19 -20.02 -2.51
C PRO A 200 2.34 -19.34 -3.26
N LEU A 201 3.19 -20.14 -3.89
CA LEU A 201 4.33 -19.64 -4.65
C LEU A 201 3.84 -19.00 -5.95
N ILE A 202 4.34 -17.80 -6.26
CA ILE A 202 3.90 -17.03 -7.42
C ILE A 202 4.13 -17.80 -8.74
N SER A 203 5.20 -18.59 -8.86
CA SER A 203 5.42 -19.44 -10.05
C SER A 203 4.29 -20.44 -10.25
N ASP A 204 3.90 -21.13 -9.18
CA ASP A 204 2.87 -22.17 -9.22
C ASP A 204 1.51 -21.56 -9.56
N LEU A 205 1.27 -20.34 -9.07
CA LEU A 205 0.10 -19.54 -9.41
C LEU A 205 0.08 -19.18 -10.91
N ILE A 206 1.21 -18.76 -11.47
CA ILE A 206 1.30 -18.43 -12.90
C ILE A 206 1.13 -19.66 -13.78
N ASP A 207 1.67 -20.81 -13.38
CA ASP A 207 1.56 -22.05 -14.14
C ASP A 207 0.10 -22.51 -14.30
N LYS A 208 -0.75 -22.25 -13.29
CA LYS A 208 -2.20 -22.51 -13.36
C LYS A 208 -2.92 -21.67 -14.42
N LEU A 209 -2.38 -20.49 -14.76
CA LEU A 209 -2.98 -19.59 -15.77
C LEU A 209 -2.68 -20.03 -17.21
N ARG A 210 -1.90 -21.10 -17.39
CA ARG A 210 -1.50 -21.55 -18.72
C ARG A 210 -2.71 -22.00 -19.53
N GLY A 211 -2.88 -21.41 -20.72
CA GLY A 211 -3.98 -21.73 -21.63
C GLY A 211 -5.24 -20.90 -21.42
N ALA A 212 -5.33 -20.14 -20.32
CA ALA A 212 -6.39 -19.15 -20.15
C ALA A 212 -6.16 -17.96 -21.09
N THR A 213 -7.26 -17.43 -21.64
CA THR A 213 -7.22 -16.29 -22.57
C THR A 213 -7.98 -15.09 -22.04
N ILE A 214 -8.94 -15.30 -21.13
CA ILE A 214 -9.73 -14.25 -20.50
C ILE A 214 -9.46 -14.26 -19.00
N PHE A 215 -9.30 -13.05 -18.45
CA PHE A 215 -8.98 -12.85 -17.04
C PHE A 215 -9.89 -11.77 -16.45
N SER A 216 -10.37 -12.00 -15.24
CA SER A 216 -11.09 -11.00 -14.43
C SER A 216 -10.43 -10.89 -13.07
N LYS A 217 -9.95 -9.69 -12.74
CA LYS A 217 -9.35 -9.38 -11.45
C LYS A 217 -10.39 -8.69 -10.57
N LEU A 218 -10.61 -9.23 -9.36
CA LEU A 218 -11.43 -8.62 -8.32
C LEU A 218 -10.51 -8.15 -7.19
N ASP A 219 -10.69 -6.90 -6.76
CA ASP A 219 -9.98 -6.31 -5.63
C ASP A 219 -10.97 -6.12 -4.47
N LEU A 220 -10.68 -6.74 -3.32
CA LEU A 220 -11.54 -6.64 -2.15
C LEU A 220 -11.33 -5.32 -1.43
N ARG A 221 -12.36 -4.46 -1.46
CA ARG A 221 -12.36 -3.21 -0.72
C ARG A 221 -12.35 -3.46 0.79
N ASN A 222 -11.54 -2.68 1.51
CA ASN A 222 -11.40 -2.76 2.97
C ASN A 222 -11.08 -4.17 3.50
N ARG A 223 -10.50 -5.04 2.67
CA ARG A 223 -10.18 -6.45 2.91
C ARG A 223 -9.84 -6.82 4.35
N TYR A 224 -8.87 -6.14 4.96
CA TYR A 224 -8.37 -6.51 6.28
C TYR A 224 -9.39 -6.19 7.38
N ASN A 225 -10.20 -5.14 7.19
CA ASN A 225 -11.26 -4.78 8.12
C ASN A 225 -12.40 -5.82 8.14
N ASN A 226 -12.45 -6.73 7.16
CA ASN A 226 -13.42 -7.83 7.14
C ASN A 226 -13.04 -8.96 8.10
N VAL A 227 -11.83 -8.95 8.67
CA VAL A 227 -11.40 -9.96 9.66
C VAL A 227 -11.36 -9.31 11.04
N ARG A 228 -12.03 -9.91 12.02
CA ARG A 228 -12.01 -9.42 13.41
C ARG A 228 -10.69 -9.78 14.08
N ILE A 229 -10.24 -8.96 15.01
CA ILE A 229 -9.18 -9.35 15.95
C ILE A 229 -9.81 -10.29 16.99
N LYS A 230 -9.07 -11.34 17.35
CA LYS A 230 -9.50 -12.33 18.35
C LYS A 230 -9.84 -11.64 19.68
N ASP A 231 -10.95 -12.04 20.28
CA ASP A 231 -11.36 -11.54 21.59
C ASP A 231 -10.28 -11.79 22.65
N GLY A 232 -9.89 -10.70 23.33
CA GLY A 232 -8.79 -10.68 24.28
C GLY A 232 -7.44 -10.26 23.70
N ASP A 233 -7.32 -10.12 22.37
CA ASP A 233 -6.09 -9.65 21.71
C ASP A 233 -6.15 -8.18 21.28
N GLN A 234 -7.33 -7.55 21.27
CA GLN A 234 -7.52 -6.18 20.78
C GLN A 234 -6.58 -5.17 21.44
N TRP A 235 -6.42 -5.26 22.77
CA TRP A 235 -5.56 -4.36 23.56
C TRP A 235 -4.09 -4.40 23.12
N LYS A 236 -3.62 -5.49 22.52
CA LYS A 236 -2.24 -5.65 22.05
C LYS A 236 -1.94 -4.71 20.89
N ALA A 237 -2.93 -4.51 20.01
CA ALA A 237 -2.85 -3.62 18.86
C ALA A 237 -3.34 -2.19 19.15
N ALA A 238 -3.47 -1.80 20.42
CA ALA A 238 -3.87 -0.45 20.78
C ALA A 238 -2.92 0.60 20.21
N PHE A 239 -3.46 1.72 19.75
CA PHE A 239 -2.71 2.84 19.20
C PHE A 239 -3.11 4.16 19.86
N LYS A 240 -2.12 5.06 19.97
CA LYS A 240 -2.26 6.32 20.68
C LYS A 240 -2.27 7.50 19.73
N THR A 241 -3.19 8.41 19.99
CA THR A 241 -3.33 9.69 19.28
C THR A 241 -3.41 10.82 20.30
N ASN A 242 -3.36 12.07 19.84
CA ASN A 242 -3.59 13.21 20.73
C ASN A 242 -5.06 13.35 21.18
N ARG A 243 -5.97 12.51 20.66
CA ARG A 243 -7.38 12.42 21.09
C ARG A 243 -7.62 11.29 22.10
N GLY A 244 -6.65 10.41 22.32
CA GLY A 244 -6.75 9.33 23.30
C GLY A 244 -6.08 8.03 22.84
N LEU A 245 -6.37 6.96 23.58
CA LEU A 245 -5.92 5.61 23.29
C LEU A 245 -7.10 4.80 22.77
N PHE A 246 -6.89 4.11 21.65
CA PHE A 246 -7.90 3.29 20.99
C PHE A 246 -7.34 1.91 20.69
N GLU A 247 -8.20 0.91 20.63
CA GLU A 247 -7.84 -0.44 20.18
C GLU A 247 -8.72 -0.87 19.02
N PRO A 248 -8.14 -1.58 18.03
CA PRO A 248 -8.89 -2.08 16.89
C PRO A 248 -9.69 -3.33 17.25
N MET A 249 -10.91 -3.40 16.72
CA MET A 249 -11.79 -4.58 16.74
C MET A 249 -11.64 -5.43 15.48
N VAL A 250 -11.14 -4.83 14.40
CA VAL A 250 -10.88 -5.46 13.11
C VAL A 250 -9.39 -5.37 12.77
N MET A 251 -8.93 -6.26 11.90
CA MET A 251 -7.52 -6.36 11.54
C MET A 251 -7.11 -5.15 10.69
N PHE A 252 -6.17 -4.36 11.21
CA PHE A 252 -5.60 -3.21 10.51
C PHE A 252 -4.35 -3.59 9.71
N PHE A 253 -4.01 -2.73 8.75
CA PHE A 253 -2.77 -2.87 7.99
C PHE A 253 -1.54 -2.77 8.90
N GLY A 254 -0.51 -3.53 8.55
CA GLY A 254 0.80 -3.46 9.20
C GLY A 254 0.97 -4.38 10.40
N LEU A 255 -0.07 -5.08 10.86
CA LEU A 255 0.06 -6.13 11.87
C LEU A 255 0.80 -7.35 11.29
N MET A 256 1.63 -7.99 12.11
CA MET A 256 2.29 -9.26 11.79
C MET A 256 1.24 -10.33 11.55
N ASN A 257 1.49 -11.22 10.58
CA ASN A 257 0.59 -12.31 10.17
C ASN A 257 -0.71 -11.89 9.47
N SER A 258 -1.02 -10.59 9.30
CA SER A 258 -2.27 -10.20 8.62
C SER A 258 -2.43 -10.78 7.22
N PRO A 259 -1.39 -10.84 6.35
CA PRO A 259 -1.51 -11.50 5.06
C PRO A 259 -1.78 -13.01 5.17
N ALA A 260 -1.13 -13.68 6.13
CA ALA A 260 -1.31 -15.11 6.39
C ALA A 260 -2.73 -15.42 6.90
N THR A 261 -3.23 -14.64 7.86
CA THR A 261 -4.61 -14.76 8.34
C THR A 261 -5.62 -14.52 7.23
N PHE A 262 -5.41 -13.49 6.41
CA PHE A 262 -6.32 -13.18 5.31
C PHE A 262 -6.30 -14.27 4.24
N GLN A 263 -5.13 -14.80 3.89
CA GLN A 263 -5.02 -15.92 2.96
C GLN A 263 -5.77 -17.14 3.49
N ALA A 264 -5.55 -17.55 4.74
CA ALA A 264 -6.24 -18.68 5.35
C ALA A 264 -7.76 -18.50 5.38
N PHE A 265 -8.23 -17.29 5.70
CA PHE A 265 -9.64 -16.94 5.68
C PHE A 265 -10.25 -17.09 4.28
N MET A 266 -9.57 -16.57 3.26
CA MET A 266 -10.07 -16.66 1.90
C MET A 266 -9.98 -18.07 1.33
N ASP A 267 -8.95 -18.83 1.73
CA ASP A 267 -8.76 -20.22 1.32
C ASP A 267 -9.89 -21.10 1.86
N ASP A 268 -10.39 -20.82 3.07
CA ASP A 268 -11.52 -21.52 3.66
C ASP A 268 -12.84 -21.17 2.95
N ILE A 269 -13.13 -19.88 2.77
CA ILE A 269 -14.39 -19.40 2.15
C ILE A 269 -14.54 -19.87 0.71
N LEU A 270 -13.44 -19.89 -0.05
CA LEU A 270 -13.46 -20.23 -1.46
C LEU A 270 -12.97 -21.67 -1.73
N SER A 271 -12.84 -22.49 -0.69
CA SER A 271 -12.34 -23.87 -0.78
C SER A 271 -13.07 -24.71 -1.84
N ASP A 272 -14.38 -24.59 -1.93
CA ASP A 272 -15.20 -25.28 -2.94
C ASP A 272 -14.77 -24.94 -4.37
N PHE A 273 -14.52 -23.66 -4.64
CA PHE A 273 -14.09 -23.22 -5.96
C PHE A 273 -12.67 -23.66 -6.28
N MET A 274 -11.82 -23.93 -5.27
CA MET A 274 -10.40 -24.26 -5.54
C MET A 274 -10.28 -25.58 -6.26
N ALA A 275 -11.18 -26.50 -5.90
CA ALA A 275 -11.28 -27.81 -6.52
C ALA A 275 -11.65 -27.71 -8.00
N GLU A 276 -12.37 -26.67 -8.40
CA GLU A 276 -12.84 -26.45 -9.77
C GLU A 276 -11.77 -25.81 -10.68
N GLY A 277 -10.77 -25.14 -10.10
CA GLY A 277 -9.56 -24.74 -10.82
C GLY A 277 -9.69 -23.58 -11.83
N TRP A 278 -10.75 -22.77 -11.74
CA TRP A 278 -11.00 -21.60 -12.59
C TRP A 278 -10.72 -20.25 -11.92
N TYR A 279 -10.27 -20.26 -10.67
CA TYR A 279 -9.85 -19.03 -10.00
C TYR A 279 -8.57 -19.24 -9.20
N LEU A 280 -7.98 -18.12 -8.85
CA LEU A 280 -6.72 -17.99 -8.16
C LEU A 280 -6.83 -16.88 -7.14
N ILE A 281 -6.24 -17.09 -5.97
CA ILE A 281 -6.19 -16.09 -4.93
C ILE A 281 -4.78 -15.90 -4.40
N TYR A 282 -4.39 -14.65 -4.29
CA TYR A 282 -3.14 -14.26 -3.66
C TYR A 282 -3.38 -13.04 -2.78
N MET A 283 -3.35 -13.25 -1.47
CA MET A 283 -3.75 -12.27 -0.46
C MET A 283 -5.12 -11.67 -0.80
N ASP A 284 -5.11 -10.47 -1.34
CA ASP A 284 -6.27 -9.64 -1.63
C ASP A 284 -6.75 -9.63 -3.07
N ASP A 285 -5.90 -10.17 -3.95
CA ASP A 285 -6.17 -10.23 -5.37
C ASP A 285 -6.85 -11.57 -5.67
N ILE A 286 -8.10 -11.49 -6.11
CA ILE A 286 -8.82 -12.64 -6.67
C ILE A 286 -8.72 -12.52 -8.19
N LEU A 287 -8.28 -13.59 -8.84
CA LEU A 287 -8.16 -13.69 -10.28
C LEU A 287 -9.01 -14.86 -10.78
N ILE A 288 -10.02 -14.56 -11.58
CA ILE A 288 -10.84 -15.54 -12.30
C ILE A 288 -10.28 -15.64 -13.71
N TYR A 289 -10.15 -16.84 -14.24
CA TYR A 289 -9.60 -17.07 -15.56
C TYR A 289 -10.30 -18.22 -16.30
N SER A 290 -10.38 -18.10 -17.62
CA SER A 290 -11.09 -19.05 -18.49
C SER A 290 -10.45 -19.11 -19.88
N VAL A 291 -10.79 -20.13 -20.65
CA VAL A 291 -10.23 -20.34 -21.99
C VAL A 291 -11.00 -19.56 -23.06
N ASN A 292 -12.31 -19.32 -22.85
CA ASN A 292 -13.18 -18.65 -23.81
C ASN A 292 -14.32 -17.88 -23.10
N ALA A 293 -15.02 -17.03 -23.84
CA ALA A 293 -16.02 -16.10 -23.31
C ALA A 293 -17.37 -16.74 -22.93
N GLU A 294 -17.64 -17.98 -23.33
CA GLU A 294 -18.86 -18.69 -22.95
C GLU A 294 -18.70 -19.38 -21.59
N GLU A 295 -17.49 -19.88 -21.32
CA GLU A 295 -17.09 -20.42 -20.01
C GLU A 295 -16.93 -19.31 -18.95
N HIS A 296 -16.53 -18.10 -19.36
CA HIS A 296 -16.28 -16.94 -18.50
C HIS A 296 -17.54 -16.23 -18.01
#